data_AF-A0A3M2L2E0-F1
#
_entry.id   AF-A0A3M2L2E0-F1
#
_cell.length_a   1.000
_cell.length_b   1.000
_cell.length_c   1.000
_cell.angle_alpha   90.00
_cell.angle_beta   90.00
_cell.angle_gamma   90.00
#
_symmetry.space_group_name_H-M   'P 1'
#
loop_
_entity.id
_entity.type
_entity.pdbx_description
1 polymer ?
#
loop_
_entity_poly.entity_id
_entity_poly.type
_entity_poly.pdbx_seq_one_letter_code
_entity_poly.pdbx_strand_id
1 'polypeptide(L)' 'MADIASEPGDEDIYAGRVVAAIKALRDAYGYSIHQGIDAVSERYQLLRREHPERFTVGPQEWGQNFYS' A
#
# COMPACT_ATOMS: atom_id res chain seq x y z
N MET A 1 8.72 10.37 18.45
CA MET A 1 7.99 9.40 17.61
C MET A 1 8.46 9.64 16.20
N ALA A 2 9.06 8.64 15.55
CA ALA A 2 9.59 8.82 14.20
C ALA A 2 8.42 9.15 13.28
N ASP A 3 8.44 10.36 12.71
CA ASP A 3 7.72 10.68 11.50
C ASP A 3 8.29 9.74 10.43
N ILE A 4 7.66 8.58 10.25
CA ILE A 4 7.91 7.76 9.07
C ILE A 4 7.26 8.57 7.96
N ALA A 5 8.08 9.33 7.23
CA ALA A 5 7.63 10.21 6.17
C ALA A 5 6.65 9.43 5.29
N SER A 6 5.42 9.93 5.17
CA SER A 6 4.39 9.28 4.36
C SER A 6 4.92 9.01 2.96
N GLU A 7 4.90 7.75 2.55
CA GLU A 7 5.37 7.33 1.24
C GLU A 7 4.27 7.43 0.18
N PRO A 8 4.65 7.55 -1.10
CA PRO A 8 3.70 7.56 -2.20
C PRO A 8 2.80 6.32 -2.17
N GLY A 9 1.48 6.52 -2.03
CA GLY A 9 0.50 5.44 -2.03
C GLY A 9 0.11 4.90 -0.66
N ASP A 10 0.68 5.38 0.45
CA ASP A 10 0.30 4.91 1.80
C ASP A 10 -1.19 5.14 2.10
N GLU A 11 -1.73 6.31 1.75
CA GLU A 11 -3.17 6.61 1.90
C GLU A 11 -4.05 5.71 1.02
N ASP A 12 -3.55 5.28 -0.13
CA ASP A 12 -4.23 4.31 -0.98
C ASP A 12 -4.16 2.90 -0.38
N ILE A 13 -3.05 2.54 0.26
CA ILE A 13 -2.89 1.27 1.00
C ILE A 13 -3.84 1.22 2.18
N TYR A 14 -3.93 2.27 3.00
CA TYR A 14 -4.86 2.34 4.14
C TYR A 14 -6.32 2.17 3.71
N ALA A 15 -6.67 2.75 2.57
CA ALA A 15 -8.03 2.70 2.01
C ALA A 15 -8.32 1.46 1.15
N GLY A 16 -7.36 0.55 0.99
CA GLY A 16 -7.52 -0.66 0.15
C GLY A 16 -7.57 -0.39 -1.36
N ARG A 17 -7.14 0.78 -1.83
CA ARG A 17 -7.07 1.16 -3.25
C ARG A 17 -5.77 0.66 -3.90
N VAL A 18 -5.60 -0.66 -3.97
CA VAL A 18 -4.34 -1.32 -4.37
C VAL A 18 -3.78 -0.84 -5.71
N VAL A 19 -4.62 -0.68 -6.75
CA VAL A 19 -4.16 -0.21 -8.07
C VAL A 19 -3.60 1.22 -8.01
N ALA A 20 -4.23 2.09 -7.21
CA ALA A 20 -3.75 3.47 -7.02
C ALA A 20 -2.41 3.50 -6.28
N ALA A 21 -2.26 2.67 -5.24
CA ALA A 21 -0.99 2.52 -4.53
C ALA A 21 0.14 2.01 -5.45
N ILE A 22 -0.13 1.00 -6.29
CA ILE A 22 0.85 0.49 -7.26
C ILE A 22 1.25 1.61 -8.21
N LYS A 23 0.29 2.38 -8.73
CA LYS A 23 0.57 3.49 -9.62
C LYS A 23 1.43 4.56 -8.94
N ALA A 24 1.09 4.95 -7.71
CA ALA A 24 1.83 5.98 -6.97
C ALA A 24 3.30 5.58 -6.75
N LEU A 25 3.57 4.33 -6.35
CA LEU A 25 4.93 3.83 -6.19
C LEU A 25 5.68 3.74 -7.52
N ARG A 26 5.01 3.29 -8.59
CA ARG A 26 5.62 3.25 -9.93
C ARG A 26 5.99 4.63 -10.45
N ASP A 27 5.10 5.60 -10.29
CA ASP A 27 5.33 6.97 -10.74
C ASP A 27 6.45 7.64 -9.93
N ALA A 28 6.55 7.34 -8.63
CA ALA A 28 7.56 7.92 -7.74
C ALA A 28 8.98 7.31 -7.93
N TYR A 29 9.06 6.00 -8.14
CA TYR A 29 10.33 5.27 -8.15
C TYR A 29 10.73 4.68 -9.51
N GLY A 30 9.91 4.88 -10.55
CA GLY A 30 10.15 4.31 -11.88
C GLY A 30 9.98 2.80 -11.94
N TYR A 31 9.21 2.20 -11.01
CA TYR A 31 9.03 0.76 -10.92
C TYR A 31 8.28 0.18 -12.13
N SER A 32 8.70 -1.03 -12.52
CA SER A 32 7.88 -1.91 -13.34
C SER A 32 6.59 -2.31 -12.62
N ILE A 33 5.64 -2.92 -13.35
CA ILE A 33 4.39 -3.39 -12.74
C ILE A 33 4.68 -4.41 -11.62
N HIS A 34 5.59 -5.35 -11.84
CA HIS A 34 5.96 -6.36 -10.84
C HIS A 34 6.57 -5.73 -9.59
N GLN A 35 7.55 -4.84 -9.78
CA GLN A 35 8.16 -4.11 -8.66
C GLN A 35 7.14 -3.25 -7.89
N GLY A 36 6.15 -2.67 -8.58
CA GLY A 36 5.08 -1.92 -7.92
C GLY A 36 4.17 -2.80 -7.06
N ILE A 37 3.87 -4.03 -7.53
CA ILE A 37 3.09 -5.01 -6.76
C ILE A 37 3.87 -5.46 -5.52
N ASP A 38 5.15 -5.80 -5.68
CA ASP A 38 6.02 -6.20 -4.57
C ASP A 38 6.15 -5.08 -3.53
N ALA A 39 6.41 -3.85 -3.99
CA ALA A 39 6.57 -2.70 -3.12
C ALA A 39 5.29 -2.35 -2.34
N VAL A 40 4.11 -2.46 -2.97
CA VAL A 40 2.83 -2.29 -2.27
C VAL A 40 2.62 -3.37 -1.20
N SER A 41 3.01 -4.62 -1.49
CA SER A 41 2.92 -5.71 -0.51
C SER A 41 3.83 -5.47 0.69
N GLU A 42 5.08 -5.06 0.47
CA GLU A 42 6.02 -4.72 1.54
C GLU A 42 5.53 -3.55 2.40
N ARG A 43 4.99 -2.49 1.77
CA ARG A 43 4.42 -1.34 2.49
C ARG A 43 3.16 -1.71 3.26
N TYR A 44 2.27 -2.52 2.70
CA TYR A 44 1.11 -3.03 3.43
C TYR A 44 1.52 -3.72 4.73
N GLN A 45 2.51 -4.61 4.70
CA GLN A 45 2.97 -5.31 5.90
C GLN A 45 3.57 -4.36 6.94
N LEU A 46 4.37 -3.39 6.49
CA LEU A 46 4.96 -2.37 7.36
C LEU A 46 3.87 -1.52 8.03
N LEU A 47 3.00 -0.92 7.23
CA LEU A 47 1.93 -0.05 7.69
C LEU A 47 0.94 -0.79 8.59
N ARG A 48 0.63 -2.06 8.30
CA ARG A 48 -0.29 -2.86 9.13
C ARG A 48 0.31 -3.18 10.50
N ARG A 49 1.63 -3.31 10.59
CA ARG A 49 2.33 -3.52 11.85
C ARG A 49 2.43 -2.23 12.68
N GLU A 50 2.69 -1.10 12.02
CA GLU A 50 2.97 0.18 12.70
C GLU A 50 1.70 0.99 12.99
N HIS A 51 0.72 0.94 12.09
CA HIS A 51 -0.50 1.73 12.12
C HIS A 51 -1.76 0.90 11.78
N PRO A 52 -2.02 -0.22 12.48
CA PRO A 52 -3.17 -1.07 12.20
C PRO A 52 -4.51 -0.31 12.29
N GLU A 53 -4.61 0.70 13.15
CA GLU A 53 -5.80 1.52 13.37
C GLU A 53 -6.19 2.40 12.18
N ARG A 54 -5.26 2.67 11.25
CA ARG A 54 -5.52 3.52 10.08
C ARG A 54 -6.18 2.78 8.92
N PHE A 55 -6.20 1.45 8.97
CA PHE A 55 -6.82 0.66 7.91
C PHE A 55 -8.34 0.65 8.03
N THR A 56 -9.02 0.99 6.94
CA THR A 56 -10.49 1.01 6.88
C THR A 56 -11.10 -0.36 6.56
N VAL A 57 -10.26 -1.36 6.25
CA VAL A 57 -10.67 -2.73 5.88
C VAL A 57 -9.88 -3.79 6.64
N GLY A 58 -10.49 -4.96 6.84
CA GLY A 58 -9.83 -6.12 7.40
C GLY A 58 -8.73 -6.68 6.48
N PRO A 59 -7.76 -7.46 7.01
CA PRO A 59 -6.68 -8.03 6.22
C PRO A 59 -7.16 -9.04 5.18
N GLN A 60 -8.31 -9.69 5.40
CA GLN A 60 -8.94 -10.57 4.42
C GLN A 60 -9.63 -9.83 3.28
N GLU A 61 -10.09 -8.59 3.52
CA GLU A 61 -10.79 -7.76 2.54
C GLU A 61 -9.81 -6.93 1.70
N TRP A 62 -8.61 -6.67 2.25
CA TRP A 62 -7.56 -5.93 1.59
C TRP A 62 -7.04 -6.71 0.36
N GLY A 63 -7.12 -6.08 -0.82
CA GLY A 63 -6.64 -6.67 -2.08
C GLY A 63 -7.63 -7.59 -2.81
N GLN A 64 -8.84 -7.86 -2.28
CA GLN A 64 -9.84 -8.65 -3.01
C GLN A 64 -10.25 -8.03 -4.35
N ASN A 65 -10.29 -6.70 -4.44
CA ASN A 65 -10.60 -5.97 -5.67
C ASN A 65 -9.48 -6.03 -6.73
N PHE A 66 -8.33 -6.65 -6.42
CA PHE A 66 -7.20 -6.78 -7.34
C PHE A 66 -7.12 -8.17 -7.99
N TYR A 67 -7.63 -9.22 -7.33
CA TYR A 67 -7.53 -10.62 -7.77
C TYR A 67 -8.84 -11.18 -8.35
N SER A 68 -9.80 -10.33 -8.73
CA SER A 68 -11.05 -10.76 -9.40
C SER A 68 -10.93 -10.79 -10.91
#